data_AF-A0A540L6Z4-F1
#
_entry.id   AF-A0A540L6Z4-F1
#
_cell.length_a   1.000
_cell.length_b   1.000
_cell.length_c   1.000
_cell.angle_alpha   90.00
_cell.angle_beta   90.00
_cell.angle_gamma   90.00
#
_symmetry.space_group_name_H-M   'P 1'
#
loop_
_entity.id
_entity.type
_entity.pdbx_description
1 polymer ?
#
loop_
_entity_poly.entity_id
_entity_poly.type
_entity_poly.pdbx_seq_one_letter_code
_entity_poly.pdbx_strand_id
1 'polypeptide(L)'
;MAASAAANEALSANPLLQDFDFSHFDVVNPQHVCPGIRALLKKLDGDLEELERTVEPTWTKLVVPLEKIFDRLSVVWGLVNHLKVVKDSSELRSAIEEV
;
A
#
# COMPACT_ATOMS: atom_id res chain seq x y z
N MET A 1 -2.44 6.74 25.49
CA MET A 1 -3.77 6.67 24.85
C MET A 1 -3.92 7.72 23.74
N ALA A 2 -3.87 9.03 24.02
CA ALA A 2 -4.05 10.07 22.98
C ALA A 2 -3.00 10.06 21.85
N ALA A 3 -1.71 9.88 22.16
CA ALA A 3 -0.64 9.83 21.16
C ALA A 3 -0.74 8.63 20.20
N SER A 4 -1.28 7.50 20.66
CA SER A 4 -1.49 6.30 19.83
C SER A 4 -2.67 6.46 18.88
N ALA A 5 -3.71 7.21 19.27
CA ALA A 5 -4.86 7.50 18.42
C ALA A 5 -4.45 8.45 17.28
N ALA A 6 -3.70 9.51 17.58
CA ALA A 6 -3.19 10.46 16.58
C ALA A 6 -2.24 9.81 15.56
N ALA A 7 -1.39 8.87 15.99
CA ALA A 7 -0.52 8.11 15.09
C ALA A 7 -1.32 7.19 14.16
N ASN A 8 -2.43 6.61 14.65
CA ASN A 8 -3.31 5.77 13.85
C ASN A 8 -4.12 6.60 12.84
N GLU A 9 -4.58 7.80 13.23
CA GLU A 9 -5.23 8.75 12.31
C GLU A 9 -4.28 9.21 11.20
N ALA A 10 -3.04 9.55 11.53
CA ALA A 10 -2.02 9.92 10.54
C ALA A 10 -1.71 8.77 9.57
N LEU A 11 -1.74 7.53 10.05
CA LEU A 11 -1.59 6.35 9.19
C LEU A 11 -2.82 6.14 8.29
N SER A 12 -4.03 6.23 8.84
CA SER A 12 -5.27 6.12 8.07
C SER A 12 -5.43 7.22 7.02
N ALA A 13 -4.81 8.40 7.23
CA ALA A 13 -4.76 9.50 6.27
C ALA A 13 -3.59 9.40 5.27
N ASN A 14 -2.77 8.34 5.32
CA ASN A 14 -1.65 8.18 4.39
C ASN A 14 -2.17 8.09 2.94
N PRO A 15 -1.63 8.89 2.01
CA PRO A 15 -2.11 8.92 0.62
C PRO A 15 -1.95 7.59 -0.13
N LEU A 16 -1.00 6.73 0.27
CA LEU A 16 -0.81 5.40 -0.32
C LEU A 16 -1.92 4.41 0.05
N LEU A 17 -2.68 4.69 1.12
CA LEU A 17 -3.75 3.84 1.64
C LEU A 17 -5.15 4.29 1.20
N GLN A 18 -5.27 5.45 0.55
CA GLN A 18 -6.56 5.94 0.06
C GLN A 18 -6.98 5.22 -1.23
N ASP A 19 -8.27 5.17 -1.48
CA ASP A 19 -8.78 4.79 -2.80
C ASP A 19 -8.74 5.99 -3.73
N PHE A 20 -8.32 5.75 -4.97
CA PHE A 20 -8.15 6.80 -5.96
C PHE A 20 -8.38 6.24 -7.37
N ASP A 21 -9.02 7.05 -8.22
CA ASP A 21 -9.09 6.78 -9.66
C ASP A 21 -7.74 7.10 -10.34
N PHE A 22 -7.01 8.09 -9.80
CA PHE A 22 -5.70 8.51 -10.27
C PHE A 22 -4.73 8.67 -9.10
N SER A 23 -3.51 8.14 -9.24
CA SER A 23 -2.46 8.26 -8.24
C SER A 23 -2.16 9.72 -7.88
N HIS A 24 -2.28 10.08 -6.60
CA HIS A 24 -2.02 11.41 -6.08
C HIS A 24 -0.52 11.71 -5.95
N PHE A 25 0.18 11.85 -7.08
CA PHE A 25 1.63 12.10 -7.14
C PHE A 25 2.06 13.44 -6.50
N ASP A 26 1.14 14.39 -6.36
CA ASP A 26 1.36 15.72 -5.82
C ASP A 26 1.54 15.75 -4.30
N VAL A 27 0.95 14.77 -3.59
CA VAL A 27 0.96 14.72 -2.11
C VAL A 27 1.86 13.61 -1.54
N VAL A 28 2.28 12.64 -2.36
CA VAL A 28 3.15 11.55 -1.90
C VAL A 28 4.59 12.05 -1.72
N ASN A 29 5.12 11.83 -0.51
CA ASN A 29 6.45 12.24 -0.09
C ASN A 29 7.17 11.04 0.56
N PRO A 30 8.52 11.07 0.70
CA PRO A 30 9.29 9.96 1.26
C PRO A 30 8.80 9.45 2.63
N GLN A 31 8.37 10.37 3.50
CA GLN A 31 7.84 10.06 4.83
C GLN A 31 6.55 9.20 4.81
N HIS A 32 5.84 9.13 3.68
CA HIS A 32 4.64 8.32 3.53
C HIS A 32 4.96 6.87 3.16
N VAL A 33 6.15 6.59 2.60
CA VAL A 33 6.52 5.30 2.01
C VAL A 33 6.58 4.21 3.09
N CYS A 34 7.49 4.31 4.06
CA CYS A 34 7.63 3.30 5.12
C CYS A 34 6.31 2.98 5.85
N PRO A 35 5.58 3.96 6.42
CA PRO A 35 4.34 3.67 7.12
C PRO A 35 3.23 3.16 6.18
N GLY A 36 3.12 3.72 4.98
CA GLY A 36 2.06 3.35 4.03
C GLY A 36 2.26 1.94 3.46
N ILE A 37 3.48 1.60 3.02
CA ILE A 37 3.80 0.28 2.47
C ILE A 37 3.69 -0.80 3.54
N ARG A 38 4.21 -0.59 4.75
CA ARG A 38 4.08 -1.57 5.84
C ARG A 38 2.63 -1.82 6.23
N ALA A 39 1.80 -0.77 6.28
CA ALA A 39 0.38 -0.92 6.56
C ALA A 39 -0.37 -1.62 5.43
N LEU A 40 -0.01 -1.32 4.17
CA LEU A 40 -0.55 -1.99 3.00
C LEU A 40 -0.22 -3.48 3.03
N LEU A 41 1.05 -3.85 3.20
CA LEU A 41 1.49 -5.25 3.26
C LEU A 41 0.77 -6.01 4.37
N LYS A 42 0.68 -5.43 5.58
CA LYS A 42 -0.07 -6.03 6.69
C LYS A 42 -1.54 -6.30 6.33
N LYS A 43 -2.18 -5.39 5.59
CA LYS A 43 -3.57 -5.59 5.14
C LYS A 43 -3.64 -6.70 4.09
N LEU A 44 -2.76 -6.67 3.09
CA LEU A 44 -2.76 -7.64 2.00
C LEU A 44 -2.42 -9.06 2.47
N ASP A 45 -1.53 -9.20 3.46
CA ASP A 45 -1.25 -10.48 4.11
C ASP A 45 -2.52 -11.04 4.77
N GLY A 46 -3.27 -10.21 5.51
CA GLY A 46 -4.54 -10.63 6.10
C GLY A 46 -5.62 -10.97 5.06
N ASP A 47 -5.68 -10.22 3.96
CA ASP A 47 -6.58 -10.50 2.84
C ASP A 47 -6.20 -11.84 2.15
N LEU A 48 -4.90 -12.14 2.04
CA LEU A 48 -4.39 -13.39 1.48
C LEU A 48 -4.68 -14.59 2.40
N GLU A 49 -4.44 -14.47 3.70
CA GLU A 49 -4.78 -15.51 4.69
C GLU A 49 -6.29 -15.85 4.64
N GLU A 50 -7.15 -14.84 4.53
CA GLU A 50 -8.59 -15.04 4.40
C GLU A 50 -8.95 -15.77 3.10
N LEU A 51 -8.31 -15.38 1.99
CA LEU A 51 -8.50 -16.02 0.69
C LEU A 51 -8.08 -17.50 0.75
N GLU A 52 -6.91 -17.80 1.30
CA GLU A 52 -6.43 -19.18 1.44
C GLU A 52 -7.37 -20.04 2.29
N ARG A 53 -7.94 -19.48 3.36
CA ARG A 53 -8.90 -20.18 4.23
C ARG A 53 -10.24 -20.47 3.54
N THR A 54 -10.66 -19.60 2.63
CA THR A 54 -12.02 -19.62 2.03
C THR A 54 -12.04 -19.95 0.54
N VAL A 55 -10.90 -20.36 -0.02
CA VAL A 55 -10.74 -20.59 -1.46
C VAL A 55 -11.67 -21.69 -1.96
N GLU A 56 -12.31 -21.40 -3.09
CA GLU A 56 -13.04 -22.38 -3.90
C GLU A 56 -12.52 -22.29 -5.35
N PRO A 57 -12.54 -23.39 -6.12
CA PRO A 57 -12.05 -23.42 -7.50
C PRO A 57 -13.03 -22.76 -8.48
N THR A 58 -13.44 -21.53 -8.18
CA THR A 58 -14.30 -20.69 -9.02
C THR A 58 -13.63 -19.35 -9.25
N TRP A 59 -13.90 -18.73 -10.38
CA TRP A 59 -13.33 -17.43 -10.74
C TRP A 59 -13.58 -16.37 -9.66
N THR A 60 -14.82 -16.31 -9.15
CA THR A 60 -15.26 -15.33 -8.16
C THR A 60 -14.64 -15.55 -6.78
N LYS A 61 -14.25 -16.78 -6.42
CA LYS A 61 -13.71 -17.12 -5.10
C LYS A 61 -12.20 -17.32 -5.06
N LEU A 62 -11.55 -17.38 -6.22
CA LEU A 62 -10.08 -17.47 -6.32
C LEU A 62 -9.50 -16.29 -7.10
N VAL A 63 -9.87 -16.14 -8.37
CA VAL A 63 -9.16 -15.22 -9.28
C VAL A 63 -9.47 -13.77 -8.96
N VAL A 64 -10.75 -13.42 -8.80
CA VAL A 64 -11.16 -12.03 -8.48
C VAL A 64 -10.54 -11.51 -7.17
N PRO A 65 -10.61 -12.22 -6.03
CA PRO A 65 -9.98 -11.72 -4.80
C PRO A 65 -8.45 -11.68 -4.90
N LEU A 66 -7.81 -12.66 -5.55
CA LEU A 66 -6.36 -12.66 -5.75
C LEU A 66 -5.90 -11.47 -6.61
N GLU A 67 -6.62 -11.19 -7.70
CA GLU A 67 -6.35 -10.06 -8.58
C GLU A 67 -6.44 -8.74 -7.81
N LYS A 68 -7.44 -8.56 -6.94
CA LYS A 68 -7.56 -7.34 -6.11
C LYS A 68 -6.38 -7.13 -5.18
N ILE A 69 -5.86 -8.20 -4.56
CA ILE A 69 -4.68 -8.14 -3.70
C ILE A 69 -3.46 -7.70 -4.53
N PHE A 70 -3.26 -8.34 -5.69
CA PHE A 70 -2.12 -8.07 -6.55
C PHE A 70 -2.16 -6.68 -7.20
N ASP A 71 -3.33 -6.27 -7.70
CA ASP A 71 -3.56 -4.97 -8.34
C ASP A 71 -3.27 -3.84 -7.36
N ARG A 72 -3.79 -3.95 -6.13
CA ARG A 72 -3.54 -2.93 -5.10
C ARG A 72 -2.05 -2.77 -4.80
N LEU A 73 -1.31 -3.87 -4.65
CA LEU A 73 0.14 -3.81 -4.44
C LEU A 73 0.86 -3.19 -5.64
N SER A 74 0.50 -3.64 -6.85
CA SER A 74 1.12 -3.19 -8.10
C SER A 74 0.93 -1.70 -8.35
N VAL A 75 -0.27 -1.18 -8.14
CA VAL A 75 -0.59 0.24 -8.31
C VAL A 75 0.18 1.10 -7.31
N VAL A 76 0.13 0.76 -6.02
CA VAL A 76 0.78 1.56 -4.96
C VAL A 76 2.31 1.50 -5.07
N TRP A 77 2.89 0.33 -5.31
CA TRP A 77 4.33 0.19 -5.49
C TRP A 77 4.82 0.81 -6.81
N GLY A 78 4.00 0.71 -7.86
CA GLY A 78 4.23 1.39 -9.13
C GLY A 78 4.30 2.91 -8.97
N LEU A 79 3.42 3.50 -8.16
CA LEU A 79 3.44 4.93 -7.82
C LEU A 79 4.79 5.31 -7.17
N VAL A 80 5.21 4.59 -6.14
CA VAL A 80 6.47 4.87 -5.41
C VAL A 80 7.68 4.73 -6.33
N ASN A 81 7.75 3.66 -7.12
CA ASN A 81 8.84 3.46 -8.07
C ASN A 81 8.83 4.49 -9.21
N HIS A 82 7.66 4.93 -9.66
CA HIS A 82 7.56 6.00 -10.64
C HIS A 82 8.19 7.28 -10.08
N LEU A 83 7.84 7.69 -8.86
CA LEU A 83 8.45 8.83 -8.17
C LEU A 83 9.96 8.66 -8.01
N LYS A 84 10.45 7.46 -7.68
CA LYS A 84 11.90 7.19 -7.63
C LYS A 84 12.59 7.49 -8.96
N VAL A 85 11.96 7.17 -10.09
CA VAL A 85 12.55 7.36 -11.42
C VAL A 85 12.45 8.81 -11.90
N VAL A 86 11.33 9.48 -11.66
CA VAL A 86 11.08 10.83 -12.23
C VAL A 86 11.32 11.98 -11.25
N LYS A 87 11.46 11.69 -9.95
CA LYS A 87 11.61 12.66 -8.85
C LYS A 87 12.47 12.07 -7.72
N ASP A 88 13.65 11.53 -8.08
CA ASP A 88 14.59 10.90 -7.14
C ASP A 88 15.04 11.84 -6.01
N SER A 89 15.24 11.27 -4.82
CA SER A 89 15.93 11.93 -3.71
C SER A 89 16.62 10.91 -2.80
N SER A 90 17.58 11.34 -1.99
CA SER A 90 18.23 10.50 -0.99
C SER A 90 17.22 9.89 -0.01
N GLU A 91 16.27 10.71 0.44
CA GLU A 91 15.24 10.33 1.40
C GLU A 91 14.30 9.28 0.79
N LEU A 92 13.94 9.44 -0.49
CA LEU A 92 13.09 8.48 -1.19
C LEU A 92 13.79 7.13 -1.38
N ARG A 93 15.09 7.14 -1.74
CA ARG A 93 15.89 5.90 -1.84
C ARG A 93 15.98 5.18 -0.51
N SER A 94 16.32 5.88 0.57
CA SER A 94 16.38 5.28 1.91
C SER A 94 15.02 4.74 2.37
N ALA A 95 13.93 5.45 2.09
CA ALA A 95 12.59 4.98 2.44
C ALA A 95 12.17 3.73 1.65
N ILE A 96 12.63 3.58 0.40
CA ILE A 96 12.40 2.38 -0.43
C ILE A 96 13.28 1.21 0.00
N GLU A 97 14.50 1.46 0.46
CA GLU A 97 15.42 0.43 0.97
C GLU A 97 15.00 -0.12 2.35
N GLU A 98 14.25 0.65 3.13
CA GLU A 98 13.81 0.28 4.50
C GLU A 98 12.55 -0.60 4.54
N VAL A 99 11.81 -0.70 3.43
CA VAL A 99 10.57 -1.49 3.32
C VAL A 99 10.83 -2.86 2.70
#